data_AF-A0A661DRR8-F1
#
_entry.id   AF-A0A661DRR8-F1
#
_cell.length_a   1.000
_cell.length_b   1.000
_cell.length_c   1.000
_cell.angle_alpha   90.00
_cell.angle_beta   90.00
_cell.angle_gamma   90.00
#
_symmetry.space_group_name_H-M   'P 1'
#
loop_
_entity.id
_entity.type
_entity.pdbx_description
1 polymer ?
#
loop_
_entity_poly.entity_id
_entity_poly.type
_entity_poly.pdbx_seq_one_letter_code
_entity_poly.pdbx_strand_id
1 'polypeptide(L)'
;MVTVSAAEVRNVDLLVSSCAACHGTNGHSVGGTPKLAGLSELHFIEQMKEFTSGERPSTVMFHHASGYTSDEIVLMAEFFSKQNN
;
A
#
# COMPACT_ATOMS: atom_id res chain seq x y z
N MET A 1 -25.95 2.51 -16.84
CA MET A 1 -25.69 2.81 -15.42
C MET A 1 -24.98 1.58 -14.86
N VAL A 2 -23.64 1.58 -14.83
CA VAL A 2 -22.88 0.39 -14.40
C VAL A 2 -22.89 0.37 -12.89
N THR A 3 -23.63 -0.58 -12.31
CA THR A 3 -23.71 -0.81 -10.88
C THR A 3 -22.46 -1.57 -10.44
N VAL A 4 -21.58 -0.90 -9.69
CA VAL A 4 -20.43 -1.55 -9.05
C VAL A 4 -20.96 -2.52 -7.99
N SER A 5 -20.70 -3.81 -8.19
CA SER A 5 -21.08 -4.88 -7.26
C SER A 5 -20.05 -4.98 -6.14
N ALA A 6 -20.45 -5.48 -4.97
CA ALA A 6 -19.60 -5.77 -3.82
C ALA A 6 -18.40 -6.70 -4.10
N ALA A 7 -18.30 -7.26 -5.32
CA ALA A 7 -17.14 -8.00 -5.81
C ALA A 7 -15.92 -7.12 -6.17
N GLU A 8 -16.10 -5.81 -6.38
CA GLU A 8 -15.00 -4.90 -6.76
C GLU A 8 -14.22 -4.33 -5.56
N VAL A 9 -14.61 -4.67 -4.32
CA VAL A 9 -13.84 -4.32 -3.13
C VAL A 9 -12.82 -5.44 -2.92
N ARG A 10 -11.59 -5.23 -3.43
CA ARG A 10 -10.48 -6.16 -3.18
C ARG A 10 -10.28 -6.33 -1.68
N ASN A 11 -10.23 -7.59 -1.23
CA ASN A 11 -9.95 -7.90 0.17
C ASN A 11 -8.60 -7.29 0.58
N VAL A 12 -8.59 -6.43 1.61
CA VAL A 12 -7.40 -5.73 2.09
C VAL A 12 -6.27 -6.70 2.44
N ASP A 13 -6.59 -7.87 2.99
CA ASP A 13 -5.60 -8.90 3.34
C ASP A 13 -4.86 -9.41 2.09
N LEU A 14 -5.56 -9.53 0.96
CA LEU A 14 -4.96 -9.92 -0.31
C LEU A 14 -4.07 -8.81 -0.87
N LEU A 15 -4.50 -7.55 -0.77
CA LEU A 15 -3.71 -6.40 -1.22
C LEU A 15 -2.37 -6.33 -0.48
N VAL A 16 -2.41 -6.42 0.85
CA VAL A 16 -1.22 -6.24 1.70
C VAL A 16 -0.33 -7.48 1.78
N SER A 17 -0.85 -8.67 1.43
CA SER A 17 -0.08 -9.92 1.46
C SER A 17 1.20 -9.85 0.60
N SER A 18 1.12 -9.20 -0.56
CA SER A 18 2.25 -9.04 -1.49
C SER A 18 3.33 -8.10 -0.93
N CYS A 19 2.95 -7.14 -0.08
CA CYS A 19 3.87 -6.18 0.53
C CYS A 19 4.82 -6.88 1.51
N ALA A 20 4.36 -7.96 2.16
CA ALA A 20 5.12 -8.65 3.19
C ALA A 20 6.42 -9.29 2.68
N ALA A 21 6.49 -9.61 1.38
CA ALA A 21 7.69 -10.16 0.75
C ALA A 21 8.91 -9.23 0.86
N CYS A 22 8.68 -7.92 0.88
CA CYS A 22 9.75 -6.91 0.96
C CYS A 22 9.71 -6.10 2.27
N HIS A 23 8.52 -5.76 2.76
CA HIS A 23 8.32 -4.88 3.91
C HIS A 23 8.09 -5.64 5.23
N GLY A 24 8.22 -6.96 5.22
CA GLY A 24 7.98 -7.82 6.37
C GLY A 24 6.49 -8.03 6.66
N THR A 25 6.19 -9.04 7.47
CA THR A 25 4.81 -9.40 7.85
C THR A 25 4.11 -8.20 8.48
N ASN A 26 2.90 -7.89 8.02
CA ASN A 26 2.12 -6.71 8.42
C ASN A 26 2.88 -5.37 8.29
N GLY A 27 3.93 -5.30 7.46
CA GLY A 27 4.75 -4.11 7.31
C GLY A 27 5.82 -3.92 8.40
N HIS A 28 6.04 -4.92 9.26
CA HIS A 28 7.12 -4.94 10.25
C HIS A 28 8.42 -5.42 9.60
N SER A 29 9.09 -4.50 8.87
CA SER A 29 10.34 -4.80 8.18
C SER A 29 11.43 -5.27 9.15
N VAL A 30 12.20 -6.27 8.71
CA VAL A 30 13.35 -6.84 9.44
C VAL A 30 14.71 -6.31 8.95
N GLY A 31 14.71 -5.36 8.01
CA GLY A 31 15.92 -4.73 7.47
C GLY A 31 15.92 -4.65 5.93
N GLY A 32 16.70 -3.74 5.36
CA GLY A 32 16.86 -3.54 3.91
C GLY A 32 15.73 -2.75 3.23
N THR A 33 14.50 -2.87 3.71
CA THR A 33 13.32 -2.15 3.19
C THR A 33 12.68 -1.32 4.30
N PRO A 34 12.11 -0.12 4.02
CA PRO A 34 11.43 0.68 5.05
C PRO A 34 10.22 -0.03 5.66
N LYS A 35 9.98 0.24 6.96
CA LYS A 35 8.81 -0.24 7.71
C LYS A 35 7.54 0.46 7.20
N LEU A 36 6.46 -0.32 7.03
CA LEU A 36 5.13 0.22 6.71
C LEU A 36 4.22 0.31 7.92
N ALA A 37 4.40 -0.59 8.88
CA ALA A 37 3.61 -0.65 10.11
C ALA A 37 3.73 0.67 10.92
N GLY A 38 2.60 1.30 11.18
CA GLY A 38 2.46 2.54 11.94
C GLY A 38 2.66 3.81 11.10
N LEU A 39 2.82 3.70 9.77
CA LEU A 39 2.78 4.86 8.89
C LEU A 39 1.40 5.52 8.97
N SER A 40 1.35 6.85 9.04
CA SER A 40 0.07 7.54 8.94
C SER A 40 -0.56 7.31 7.57
N GLU A 41 -1.89 7.25 7.53
CA GLU A 41 -2.64 6.98 6.30
C GLU A 41 -2.30 7.99 5.21
N LEU A 42 -2.28 9.28 5.58
CA LEU A 42 -1.92 10.36 4.68
C LEU A 42 -0.51 10.21 4.13
N HIS A 43 0.46 9.83 4.97
CA HIS A 43 1.83 9.66 4.50
C HIS A 43 1.96 8.46 3.56
N PHE A 44 1.29 7.34 3.84
CA PHE A 44 1.27 6.20 2.93
C PHE A 44 0.66 6.56 1.57
N ILE A 45 -0.49 7.23 1.56
CA ILE A 45 -1.17 7.64 0.34
C ILE A 45 -0.29 8.59 -0.48
N GLU A 46 0.31 9.58 0.15
CA GLU A 46 1.19 10.55 -0.52
C GLU A 46 2.37 9.83 -1.19
N GLN A 47 3.04 8.96 -0.44
CA GLN A 47 4.20 8.21 -0.96
C GLN A 47 3.83 7.33 -2.16
N MET A 48 2.66 6.68 -2.12
CA MET A 48 2.18 5.88 -3.24
C MET A 48 1.86 6.75 -4.45
N LYS A 49 1.28 7.94 -4.27
CA LYS A 49 1.03 8.89 -5.37
C LYS A 49 2.33 9.41 -5.97
N GLU A 50 3.30 9.82 -5.14
CA GLU A 50 4.60 10.29 -5.58
C GLU A 50 5.36 9.19 -6.35
N PHE A 51 5.23 7.93 -5.94
CA PHE A 51 5.78 6.81 -6.69
C PHE A 51 5.09 6.65 -8.04
N THR A 52 3.75 6.71 -8.12
CA THR A 52 3.02 6.55 -9.38
C THR A 52 3.24 7.72 -10.33
N SER A 53 3.40 8.94 -9.83
CA SER A 53 3.71 10.14 -10.63
C SER A 53 5.17 10.21 -11.08
N GLY A 54 6.05 9.45 -10.42
CA GLY A 54 7.50 9.52 -10.64
C GLY A 54 8.18 10.71 -9.95
N GLU A 55 7.44 11.51 -9.17
CA GLU A 55 8.00 12.58 -8.34
C GLU A 55 8.98 12.04 -7.30
N ARG A 56 8.68 10.85 -6.77
CA ARG A 56 9.58 10.11 -5.91
C ARG A 56 10.30 9.00 -6.68
N PRO A 57 11.63 9.06 -6.81
CA PRO A 57 12.41 7.98 -7.39
C PRO A 57 12.25 6.69 -6.58
N SER A 58 12.11 5.57 -7.28
CA SER A 58 12.06 4.25 -6.67
C SER A 58 12.71 3.20 -7.57
N THR A 59 13.16 2.10 -6.96
CA THR A 59 13.70 0.96 -7.71
C THR A 59 12.59 0.10 -8.29
N VAL A 60 11.61 -0.29 -7.46
CA VAL A 60 10.52 -1.19 -7.83
C VAL A 60 9.13 -0.64 -7.51
N MET A 61 9.04 0.31 -6.56
CA MET A 61 7.75 0.77 -6.05
C MET A 61 6.90 1.50 -7.08
N PHE A 62 7.49 2.15 -8.09
CA PHE A 62 6.75 2.71 -9.23
C PHE A 62 5.85 1.66 -9.89
N HIS A 63 6.39 0.47 -10.20
CA HIS A 63 5.65 -0.60 -10.85
C HIS A 63 4.57 -1.19 -9.94
N HIS A 64 4.85 -1.33 -8.65
CA HIS A 64 3.87 -1.82 -7.68
C HIS A 64 2.75 -0.81 -7.44
N ALA A 65 3.09 0.46 -7.20
CA ALA A 65 2.13 1.52 -6.93
C ALA A 65 1.19 1.77 -8.13
N SER A 66 1.71 1.63 -9.36
CA SER A 66 0.92 1.75 -10.59
C SER A 66 -0.13 0.64 -10.78
N GLY A 67 -0.01 -0.48 -10.04
CA GLY A 67 -0.96 -1.60 -10.11
C GLY A 67 -2.17 -1.47 -9.19
N TYR A 68 -2.23 -0.41 -8.38
CA TYR A 68 -3.30 -0.17 -7.42
C TYR A 68 -4.12 1.06 -7.79
N THR A 69 -5.42 0.99 -7.50
CA THR A 69 -6.32 2.13 -7.58
C THR A 69 -6.19 3.00 -6.34
N SER A 70 -6.66 4.24 -6.41
CA SER A 70 -6.67 5.15 -5.27
C SER A 70 -7.40 4.57 -4.06
N ASP A 71 -8.54 3.89 -4.28
CA ASP A 71 -9.36 3.32 -3.21
C ASP A 71 -8.62 2.17 -2.49
N GLU A 72 -7.88 1.35 -3.23
CA GLU A 72 -7.07 0.28 -2.64
C GLU A 72 -5.85 0.82 -1.90
N ILE A 73 -5.23 1.89 -2.41
CA ILE A 73 -4.15 2.58 -1.70
C ILE A 73 -4.67 3.10 -0.36
N VAL A 74 -5.88 3.66 -0.31
CA VAL A 74 -6.53 4.08 0.95
C VAL A 74 -6.77 2.87 1.87
N LEU A 75 -7.32 1.76 1.36
CA LEU A 75 -7.52 0.55 2.16
C LEU A 75 -6.21 0.00 2.77
N MET A 76 -5.13 -0.02 1.97
CA MET A 76 -3.81 -0.43 2.46
C MET A 76 -3.24 0.57 3.48
N ALA A 77 -3.44 1.87 3.26
CA ALA A 77 -3.01 2.92 4.17
C ALA A 77 -3.66 2.77 5.55
N GLU A 78 -4.99 2.58 5.58
CA GLU A 78 -5.75 2.31 6.80
C GLU A 78 -5.30 1.02 7.50
N PHE A 79 -4.93 -0.01 6.74
CA PHE A 79 -4.42 -1.25 7.31
C PHE A 79 -3.08 -1.02 8.01
N PHE A 80 -2.11 -0.43 7.32
CA PHE A 80 -0.75 -0.24 7.83
C PHE A 80 -0.69 0.81 8.96
N SER A 81 -1.58 1.80 8.98
CA SER A 81 -1.67 2.79 10.06
C SER A 81 -2.06 2.18 11.40
N LYS A 82 -2.82 1.08 11.38
CA LYS A 82 -3.26 0.34 12.56
C LYS A 82 -2.24 -0.70 13.03
N GLN A 83 -1.23 -1.02 12.22
CA GLN A 83 -0.17 -1.96 12.61
C GLN A 83 0.85 -1.25 13.50
N ASN A 84 0.54 -1.17 14.79
CA ASN A 84 1.46 -0.68 15.80
C ASN A 84 2.18 -1.88 16.45
N ASN A 85 3.42 -1.67 16.86
CA ASN A 85 4.22 -2.69 17.54
C ASN A 85 3.83 -2.82 19.00
#